data_AF-A0A963Q8X6-F1
#
_entry.id   AF-A0A963Q8X6-F1
#
_cell.length_a   1.000
_cell.length_b   1.000
_cell.length_c   1.000
_cell.angle_alpha   90.00
_cell.angle_beta   90.00
_cell.angle_gamma   90.00
#
_symmetry.space_group_name_H-M   'P 1'
#
loop_
_entity.id
_entity.type
_entity.pdbx_description
1 polymer ?
#
loop_
_entity_poly.entity_id
_entity_poly.type
_entity_poly.pdbx_seq_one_letter_code
_entity_poly.pdbx_strand_id
1 'polypeptide(L)' 'GFLLLHGTPTQADSILTIARRFGFVRETNFGRFFEVYSRPDSTDLAYRPVALGPHTDNPYRNPVPGIQLLHCLQNETSGG' A
#
# COMPACT_ATOMS: atom_id res chain seq x y z
N GLY A 1 0.59 -5.89 15.00
CA GLY A 1 0.83 -7.27 14.53
C GLY A 1 0.92 -7.26 13.01
N PHE A 2 1.43 -8.33 12.40
CA PHE A 2 1.50 -8.45 10.95
C PHE A 2 1.38 -9.92 10.52
N LEU A 3 1.07 -10.14 9.24
CA LEU A 3 1.06 -11.44 8.58
C LEU A 3 1.60 -11.29 7.16
N LEU A 4 2.14 -12.36 6.59
CA LEU A 4 2.60 -12.42 5.20
C LEU A 4 1.71 -13.41 4.44
N LEU A 5 1.20 -12.97 3.28
CA LEU A 5 0.46 -13.81 2.34
C LEU A 5 1.33 -14.04 1.12
N HIS A 6 1.50 -15.30 0.73
CA HIS A 6 2.29 -15.70 -0.43
C HIS A 6 1.41 -16.34 -1.50
N GLY A 7 1.86 -16.29 -2.77
CA GLY A 7 1.12 -16.88 -3.89
C GLY A 7 -0.16 -16.13 -4.26
N THR A 8 -0.21 -14.82 -4.01
CA THR A 8 -1.35 -13.98 -4.39
C THR A 8 -1.33 -13.65 -5.89
N PRO A 9 -2.50 -13.49 -6.54
CA PRO A 9 -2.55 -13.08 -7.94
C PRO A 9 -2.01 -11.65 -8.13
N THR A 10 -1.24 -11.38 -9.19
CA THR A 10 -0.51 -10.10 -9.42
C THR A 10 -1.26 -9.08 -10.28
N GLN A 11 -2.58 -9.20 -10.42
CA GLN A 11 -3.42 -8.16 -11.02
C GLN A 11 -3.57 -6.97 -10.06
N ALA A 12 -3.67 -5.76 -10.62
CA ALA A 12 -3.67 -4.51 -9.85
C ALA A 12 -4.73 -4.45 -8.73
N ASP A 13 -5.93 -4.97 -8.99
CA ASP A 13 -7.06 -4.93 -8.06
C ASP A 13 -7.19 -6.17 -7.15
N SER A 14 -6.30 -7.16 -7.28
CA SER A 14 -6.32 -8.39 -6.47
C SER A 14 -6.24 -8.14 -4.96
N ILE A 15 -5.61 -7.04 -4.55
CA ILE A 15 -5.55 -6.61 -3.15
C ILE A 15 -6.96 -6.35 -2.57
N LEU A 16 -7.91 -5.87 -3.38
CA LEU A 16 -9.29 -5.63 -2.94
C LEU A 16 -10.02 -6.95 -2.68
N THR A 17 -9.74 -7.99 -3.45
CA THR A 17 -10.31 -9.33 -3.24
C THR A 17 -9.79 -9.95 -1.96
N ILE A 18 -8.50 -9.76 -1.65
CA ILE A 18 -7.89 -10.19 -0.39
C ILE A 18 -8.47 -9.40 0.79
N ALA A 19 -8.50 -8.07 0.71
CA ALA A 19 -9.00 -7.19 1.76
C ALA A 19 -10.43 -7.52 2.18
N ARG A 20 -11.32 -7.83 1.22
CA ARG A 20 -12.71 -8.23 1.47
C ARG A 20 -12.86 -9.49 2.30
N ARG A 21 -11.84 -10.34 2.41
CA ARG A 21 -11.87 -11.51 3.31
C ARG A 21 -11.67 -11.14 4.78
N PHE A 22 -11.09 -9.98 5.06
CA PHE A 22 -10.78 -9.50 6.41
C PHE A 22 -11.70 -8.37 6.89
N GLY A 23 -12.49 -7.77 5.99
CA GLY A 23 -13.45 -6.72 6.33
C GLY A 23 -13.76 -5.80 5.15
N PHE A 24 -13.99 -4.52 5.44
CA PHE A 24 -14.30 -3.51 4.44
C PHE A 24 -13.07 -2.65 4.12
N VAL A 25 -12.93 -2.29 2.85
CA VAL A 25 -11.89 -1.36 2.39
C VAL A 25 -12.31 0.07 2.73
N ARG A 26 -11.43 0.82 3.40
CA ARG A 26 -11.64 2.25 3.67
C ARG A 26 -11.21 3.07 2.46
N GLU A 27 -12.17 3.62 1.74
CA GLU A 27 -11.90 4.52 0.63
C GLU A 27 -11.33 5.85 1.13
N THR A 28 -10.35 6.39 0.41
CA THR A 28 -9.75 7.69 0.70
C THR A 28 -9.67 8.53 -0.57
N ASN A 29 -9.14 9.76 -0.48
CA ASN A 29 -8.83 10.56 -1.66
C ASN A 29 -7.73 9.93 -2.55
N PHE A 30 -7.01 8.91 -2.08
CA PHE A 30 -6.10 8.11 -2.90
C PHE A 30 -6.82 6.98 -3.67
N GLY A 31 -8.13 6.82 -3.46
CA GLY A 31 -8.94 5.76 -4.04
C GLY A 31 -9.23 4.61 -3.07
N ARG A 32 -9.73 3.51 -3.64
CA ARG A 32 -10.00 2.23 -2.94
C ARG A 32 -8.71 1.45 -2.67
N PHE A 33 -7.75 1.62 -3.57
CA PHE A 33 -6.35 1.22 -3.47
C PHE A 33 -5.54 2.24 -4.26
N PHE A 34 -4.22 2.24 -4.08
CA PHE A 34 -3.29 3.08 -4.81
C PHE A 34 -2.04 2.27 -5.14
N GLU A 35 -1.36 2.66 -6.21
CA GLU A 35 -0.18 1.96 -6.73
C GLU A 35 1.10 2.68 -6.32
N VAL A 36 1.99 1.97 -5.62
CA VAL A 36 3.26 2.50 -5.16
C VAL A 36 4.36 2.13 -6.15
N TYR A 37 4.81 3.12 -6.91
CA TYR A 37 5.98 3.04 -7.79
C TYR A 37 6.62 4.42 -7.94
N SER A 38 7.87 4.46 -8.41
CA SER A 38 8.61 5.70 -8.57
C SER A 38 7.98 6.63 -9.61
N ARG A 39 7.60 7.84 -9.18
CA ARG A 39 7.07 8.96 -9.95
C ARG A 39 7.94 10.18 -9.58
N PRO A 40 8.98 10.50 -10.36
CA PRO A 40 10.02 11.47 -9.96
C PRO A 40 9.49 12.83 -9.49
N ASP A 41 8.38 13.31 -10.07
CA ASP A 41 7.76 14.61 -9.78
C ASP A 41 6.68 14.55 -8.70
N SER A 42 6.56 13.44 -7.96
CA SER A 42 5.57 13.29 -6.89
C SER A 42 5.92 14.13 -5.66
N THR A 43 4.90 14.76 -5.07
CA THR A 43 4.99 15.42 -3.77
C THR A 43 4.92 14.45 -2.58
N ASP A 44 4.39 13.24 -2.80
CA ASP A 44 4.38 12.17 -1.81
C ASP A 44 5.68 11.36 -1.90
N LEU A 45 6.36 11.22 -0.75
CA LEU A 45 7.61 10.48 -0.62
C LEU A 45 7.44 8.99 -0.94
N ALA A 46 6.23 8.43 -0.77
CA ALA A 46 5.93 7.04 -1.11
C ALA A 46 6.19 6.72 -2.59
N TYR A 47 6.08 7.72 -3.46
CA TYR A 47 6.32 7.57 -4.90
C TYR A 47 7.70 8.08 -5.33
N ARG A 48 8.65 8.29 -4.42
CA ARG A 48 10.01 8.74 -4.76
C ARG A 48 11.04 7.65 -4.44
N PRO A 49 12.16 7.56 -5.17
CA PRO A 49 13.21 6.58 -4.91
C PRO A 49 14.12 7.02 -3.75
N VAL A 50 13.51 7.33 -2.60
CA VAL A 50 14.19 7.74 -1.37
C VAL A 50 13.83 6.79 -0.25
N ALA A 51 14.73 6.61 0.72
CA ALA A 51 14.46 5.76 1.86
C ALA A 51 13.32 6.33 2.71
N LEU A 52 12.36 5.47 3.07
CA LEU A 52 11.28 5.78 4.01
C LEU A 52 11.62 5.17 5.37
N GLY A 53 11.78 6.02 6.38
CA GLY A 53 11.94 5.54 7.76
C GLY A 53 10.68 4.84 8.27
N PRO A 54 10.77 4.02 9.34
CA PRO A 54 9.59 3.41 9.96
C PRO A 54 8.55 4.46 10.35
N HIS A 55 7.31 4.28 9.91
CA HIS A 55 6.22 5.24 10.14
C HIS A 55 4.85 4.56 10.21
N THR A 56 3.83 5.32 10.58
CA THR A 56 2.43 4.93 10.45
C THR A 56 1.78 5.75 9.34
N ASP A 57 0.88 5.13 8.59
CA ASP A 57 0.20 5.79 7.49
C ASP A 57 -0.92 6.69 7.96
N ASN A 58 -1.00 7.86 7.34
CA ASN A 58 -2.11 8.80 7.48
C ASN A 58 -2.41 9.17 8.96
N PRO A 59 -1.41 9.52 9.79
CA PRO A 59 -1.64 9.88 11.20
C PRO A 59 -2.48 11.17 11.35
N TYR A 60 -2.62 11.93 10.26
CA TYR A 60 -3.44 13.13 10.17
C TYR A 60 -4.95 12.86 10.01
N ARG A 61 -5.40 11.61 9.89
CA ARG A 61 -6.83 11.26 9.83
C ARG A 61 -7.40 10.92 11.20
N ASN A 62 -8.69 11.18 11.39
CA ASN A 62 -9.43 10.74 12.57
C ASN A 62 -10.80 10.15 12.15
N PRO A 63 -11.02 8.82 12.29
CA PRO A 63 -10.08 7.83 12.80
C PRO A 63 -8.94 7.52 11.82
N VAL A 64 -7.77 7.15 12.35
CA VAL A 64 -6.62 6.67 11.57
C VAL A 64 -6.91 5.30 10.92
N PRO A 65 -6.24 4.95 9.80
CA PRO A 65 -6.20 3.57 9.31
C PRO A 65 -5.82 2.57 10.41
N GLY A 66 -6.64 1.54 10.63
CA GLY A 66 -6.32 0.48 11.61
C GLY A 66 -5.48 -0.68 11.04
N ILE A 67 -5.70 -1.03 9.76
CA ILE A 67 -4.99 -2.10 9.06
C ILE A 67 -4.57 -1.58 7.68
N GLN A 68 -3.33 -1.86 7.30
CA GLN A 68 -2.76 -1.57 5.99
C GLN A 68 -2.39 -2.88 5.29
N LEU A 69 -2.72 -2.98 4.00
CA LEU A 69 -2.28 -4.07 3.13
C LEU A 69 -1.31 -3.49 2.11
N LEU A 70 -0.15 -4.14 1.95
CA LEU A 70 0.81 -3.86 0.88
C LEU A 70 0.93 -5.13 0.03
N HIS A 71 0.79 -4.99 -1.29
CA HIS A 71 0.76 -6.11 -2.23
C HIS A 71 1.78 -5.85 -3.34
N CYS A 72 2.83 -6.66 -3.38
CA CYS A 72 3.85 -6.59 -4.42
C CYS A 72 3.32 -7.23 -5.71
N LEU A 73 3.22 -6.44 -6.79
CA LEU A 73 2.85 -6.92 -8.12
C LEU A 73 4.08 -7.25 -8.97
N GLN A 74 5.13 -6.45 -8.83
CA GLN A 74 6.37 -6.52 -9.59
C GLN A 74 7.52 -6.01 -8.70
N ASN A 75 8.67 -6.67 -8.80
CA ASN A 75 9.90 -6.25 -8.13
C ASN A 75 11.06 -6.34 -9.12
N GLU A 76 11.55 -5.19 -9.57
CA GLU A 76 12.67 -5.06 -10.52
C GLU A 76 13.89 -4.40 -9.88
N THR A 77 13.90 -4.25 -8.55
CA THR A 77 14.95 -3.55 -7.82
C THR A 77 15.84 -4.54 -7.06
N SER A 78 17.11 -4.17 -6.87
CA SER A 78 18.05 -4.93 -6.03
C SER A 78 17.93 -4.61 -4.54
N GLY A 79 17.21 -3.54 -4.20
CA GLY A 79 16.87 -3.13 -2.84
C GLY A 79 15.38 -2.81 -2.70
N GLY A 80 15.00 -2.25 -1.56
CA GLY A 80 13.61 -1.94 -1.19
C GLY A 80 13.48 -1.85 0.31
#